data_AF-A0A6C0AMF1-F1
#
_entry.id   AF-A0A6C0AMF1-F1
#
_cell.length_a   1.000
_cell.length_b   1.000
_cell.length_c   1.000
_cell.angle_alpha   90.00
_cell.angle_beta   90.00
_cell.angle_gamma   90.00
#
_symmetry.space_group_name_H-M   'P 1'
#
loop_
_entity.id
_entity.type
_entity.pdbx_description
1 polymer ?
#
loop_
_entity_poly.entity_id
_entity_poly.type
_entity_poly.pdbx_seq_one_letter_code
_entity_poly.pdbx_strand_id
1 'polypeptide(L)'
;MDSLFNFIEQQCAKYNIDESHGVKHAKGTMMRANEILFSLTGISEEERKMILYASALHDTCDSKYTPVNEAANEIGFFLRSQHWLPQDINALINIVTSMSYSKLKKSFPSGQIEFPNHGKWQRAYHVARHADLLEGYIVARCVMYNQHLFPEKTDDEHWQRASELFSERVFTYISDGWIFLPTAINIATSLEQEALKCLKERSMNWPEPVINEIKN
;
A
#
# COMPACT_ATOMS: atom_id res chain seq x y z
N MET A 1 13.94 0.38 12.18
CA MET A 1 13.16 1.02 11.10
C MET A 1 14.05 1.61 10.02
N ASP A 2 15.19 2.23 10.36
CA ASP A 2 16.10 2.81 9.37
C ASP A 2 16.61 1.77 8.34
N SER A 3 16.95 0.56 8.78
CA SER A 3 17.34 -0.54 7.88
C SER A 3 16.25 -0.91 6.87
N LEU A 4 14.97 -0.82 7.25
CA LEU A 4 13.83 -1.11 6.39
C LEU A 4 13.67 -0.05 5.31
N PHE A 5 13.70 1.23 5.68
CA PHE A 5 13.55 2.30 4.69
C PHE A 5 14.79 2.46 3.80
N ASN A 6 15.99 2.19 4.32
CA ASN A 6 17.20 2.12 3.51
C ASN A 6 17.12 0.98 2.48
N PHE A 7 16.57 -0.18 2.86
CA PHE A 7 16.32 -1.27 1.92
C PHE A 7 15.31 -0.85 0.85
N ILE A 8 14.18 -0.24 1.24
CA ILE A 8 13.17 0.24 0.28
C ILE A 8 13.79 1.26 -0.69
N GLU A 9 14.57 2.22 -0.19
CA GLU A 9 15.27 3.21 -1.03
C GLU A 9 16.21 2.54 -2.04
N GLN A 10 16.96 1.52 -1.62
CA GLN A 10 17.81 0.72 -2.53
C GLN A 10 16.98 -0.02 -3.58
N GLN A 11 15.85 -0.61 -3.22
CA GLN A 11 14.95 -1.26 -4.18
C GLN A 11 14.36 -0.26 -5.19
N CYS A 12 13.96 0.92 -4.72
CA CYS A 12 13.47 2.00 -5.58
C CYS A 12 14.53 2.43 -6.59
N ALA A 13 15.78 2.63 -6.14
CA ALA A 13 16.89 2.97 -7.00
C ALA A 13 17.23 1.84 -7.99
N LYS A 14 17.22 0.58 -7.55
CA LYS A 14 17.53 -0.58 -8.38
C LYS A 14 16.51 -0.78 -9.51
N TYR A 15 15.22 -0.68 -9.19
CA TYR A 15 14.13 -0.99 -10.11
C TYR A 15 13.48 0.24 -10.75
N ASN A 16 14.03 1.44 -10.52
CA ASN A 16 13.47 2.71 -10.96
C ASN A 16 11.99 2.88 -10.55
N ILE A 17 11.66 2.51 -9.31
CA ILE A 17 10.32 2.74 -8.75
C ILE A 17 10.16 4.24 -8.55
N ASP A 18 9.17 4.84 -9.20
CA ASP A 18 8.94 6.27 -9.10
C ASP A 18 8.38 6.65 -7.71
N GLU A 19 8.41 7.96 -7.41
CA GLU A 19 8.08 8.47 -6.09
C GLU A 19 6.68 8.06 -5.62
N SER A 20 5.70 7.90 -6.53
CA SER A 20 4.33 7.50 -6.18
C SER A 20 4.24 6.11 -5.53
N HIS A 21 5.24 5.24 -5.74
CA HIS A 21 5.35 3.92 -5.10
C HIS A 21 6.65 3.80 -4.28
N GLY A 22 7.34 4.92 -4.05
CA GLY A 22 8.63 4.98 -3.38
C GLY A 22 8.55 5.04 -1.85
N VAL A 23 9.64 5.49 -1.22
CA VAL A 23 9.80 5.53 0.25
C VAL A 23 8.69 6.32 0.94
N LYS A 24 8.22 7.43 0.36
CA LYS A 24 7.15 8.25 0.96
C LYS A 24 5.83 7.48 1.05
N HIS A 25 5.45 6.76 -0.01
CA HIS A 25 4.28 5.87 0.01
C HIS A 25 4.44 4.73 1.00
N ALA A 26 5.62 4.09 1.05
CA ALA A 26 5.88 3.03 2.02
C ALA A 26 5.71 3.51 3.48
N LYS A 27 6.20 4.72 3.79
CA LYS A 27 6.03 5.37 5.10
C LYS A 27 4.56 5.70 5.38
N GLY A 28 3.84 6.26 4.41
CA GLY A 28 2.41 6.56 4.50
C GLY A 28 1.58 5.31 4.78
N THR A 29 1.81 4.24 4.02
CA THR A 29 1.14 2.96 4.20
C THR A 29 1.40 2.39 5.59
N MET A 30 2.64 2.42 6.06
CA MET A 30 2.97 1.97 7.40
C MET A 30 2.32 2.83 8.50
N MET A 31 2.22 4.14 8.31
CA MET A 31 1.50 5.06 9.20
C MET A 31 0.01 4.69 9.27
N ARG A 32 -0.66 4.47 8.14
CA ARG A 32 -2.07 4.04 8.08
C ARG A 32 -2.30 2.69 8.74
N ALA A 33 -1.38 1.74 8.52
CA ALA A 33 -1.43 0.45 9.19
C ALA A 33 -1.34 0.61 10.72
N ASN A 34 -0.48 1.51 11.20
CA ASN A 34 -0.35 1.82 12.62
C ASN A 34 -1.61 2.51 13.19
N GLU A 35 -2.24 3.43 12.46
CA GLU A 35 -3.53 4.03 12.83
C GLU A 35 -4.62 2.97 12.99
N ILE A 36 -4.71 2.03 12.04
CA ILE A 36 -5.66 0.91 12.13
C ILE A 36 -5.34 0.04 13.35
N LEU A 37 -4.07 -0.28 13.59
CA LEU A 37 -3.60 -1.09 14.71
C LEU A 37 -4.03 -0.55 16.08
N PHE A 38 -4.05 0.77 16.29
CA PHE A 38 -4.47 1.36 17.57
C PHE A 38 -5.91 1.03 17.96
N SER A 39 -6.75 0.67 17.00
CA SER A 39 -8.14 0.28 17.24
C SER A 39 -8.33 -1.22 17.49
N LEU A 40 -7.30 -2.04 17.25
CA LEU A 40 -7.39 -3.49 17.33
C LEU A 40 -6.91 -4.00 18.69
N THR A 41 -7.67 -4.92 19.29
CA THR A 41 -7.30 -5.59 20.53
C THR A 41 -6.72 -6.98 20.27
N GLY A 42 -5.83 -7.45 21.15
CA GLY A 42 -5.28 -8.81 21.06
C GLY A 42 -4.34 -9.01 19.86
N ILE A 43 -3.61 -7.96 19.47
CA ILE A 43 -2.53 -8.02 18.49
C ILE A 43 -1.26 -8.41 19.24
N SER A 44 -0.59 -9.48 18.82
CA SER A 44 0.73 -9.83 19.34
C SER A 44 1.81 -8.95 18.71
N GLU A 45 2.98 -8.86 19.34
CA GLU A 45 4.11 -8.11 18.76
C GLU A 45 4.59 -8.71 17.44
N GLU A 46 4.51 -10.03 17.27
CA GLU A 46 4.81 -10.68 16.00
C GLU A 46 3.86 -10.24 14.89
N GLU A 47 2.57 -10.10 15.18
CA GLU A 47 1.58 -9.67 14.22
C GLU A 47 1.67 -8.17 13.92
N ARG A 48 1.94 -7.35 14.94
CA ARG A 48 2.29 -5.93 14.75
C ARG A 48 3.47 -5.80 13.77
N LYS A 49 4.53 -6.57 14.00
CA LYS A 49 5.72 -6.58 13.14
C LYS A 49 5.37 -7.03 11.71
N MET A 50 4.57 -8.10 11.56
CA MET A 50 4.08 -8.58 10.26
C MET A 50 3.31 -7.50 9.51
N ILE A 51 2.37 -6.82 10.18
CA ILE A 51 1.55 -5.74 9.61
C ILE A 51 2.42 -4.61 9.10
N LEU A 52 3.32 -4.10 9.93
CA LEU A 52 4.11 -2.91 9.58
C LEU A 52 5.10 -3.19 8.45
N TYR A 53 5.77 -4.34 8.47
CA TYR A 53 6.69 -4.71 7.40
C TYR A 53 5.97 -5.05 6.10
N ALA A 54 4.84 -5.78 6.13
CA ALA A 54 4.06 -6.03 4.93
C ALA A 54 3.55 -4.71 4.30
N SER A 55 3.10 -3.78 5.14
CA SER A 55 2.66 -2.45 4.72
C SER A 55 3.77 -1.65 4.03
N ALA A 56 5.00 -1.69 4.55
CA ALA A 56 6.12 -0.94 3.97
C ALA A 56 6.75 -1.60 2.74
N LEU A 57 6.75 -2.94 2.66
CA LEU A 57 7.49 -3.68 1.64
C LEU A 57 6.66 -4.02 0.38
N HIS A 58 5.34 -3.87 0.41
CA HIS A 58 4.47 -4.43 -0.63
C HIS A 58 4.85 -4.00 -2.06
N ASP A 59 5.15 -2.71 -2.27
CA ASP A 59 5.48 -2.18 -3.59
C ASP A 59 6.91 -2.49 -4.05
N THR A 60 7.80 -2.90 -3.15
CA THR A 60 9.16 -3.34 -3.53
C THR A 60 9.18 -4.62 -4.35
N CYS A 61 8.03 -5.30 -4.47
CA CYS A 61 7.84 -6.49 -5.31
C CYS A 61 6.59 -6.39 -6.22
N ASP A 62 6.12 -5.17 -6.53
CA ASP A 62 5.02 -4.99 -7.49
C ASP A 62 5.51 -5.33 -8.92
N SER A 63 4.73 -6.15 -9.61
CA SER A 63 4.91 -6.53 -11.01
C SER A 63 4.93 -5.35 -12.00
N LYS A 64 4.46 -4.16 -11.59
CA LYS A 64 4.57 -2.93 -12.39
C LYS A 64 6.03 -2.51 -12.61
N TYR A 65 6.91 -2.76 -11.63
CA TYR A 65 8.30 -2.29 -11.64
C TYR A 65 9.31 -3.43 -11.61
N THR A 66 8.95 -4.58 -11.04
CA THR A 66 9.93 -5.59 -10.65
C THR A 66 9.64 -6.98 -11.23
N PRO A 67 10.68 -7.79 -11.52
CA PRO A 67 10.55 -9.23 -11.60
C PRO A 67 10.20 -9.79 -10.21
N VAL A 68 8.92 -10.06 -9.95
CA VAL A 68 8.36 -10.37 -8.61
C VAL A 68 9.16 -11.44 -7.85
N ASN A 69 9.60 -12.51 -8.53
CA ASN A 69 10.36 -13.58 -7.88
C ASN A 69 11.75 -13.14 -7.41
N GLU A 70 12.43 -12.28 -8.17
CA GLU A 70 13.73 -11.74 -7.80
C GLU A 70 13.57 -10.79 -6.61
N ALA A 71 12.65 -9.84 -6.71
CA ALA A 71 12.36 -8.89 -5.63
C ALA A 71 11.90 -9.60 -4.33
N ALA A 72 11.08 -10.65 -4.44
CA ALA A 72 10.68 -11.47 -3.29
C ALA A 72 11.88 -12.17 -2.61
N ASN A 73 12.85 -12.66 -3.40
CA ASN A 73 14.08 -13.24 -2.85
C ASN A 73 14.91 -12.20 -2.11
N GLU A 74 15.00 -10.96 -2.63
CA GLU A 74 15.71 -9.85 -1.99
C GLU A 74 15.08 -9.42 -0.68
N ILE A 75 13.75 -9.30 -0.65
CA ILE A 75 12.99 -9.13 0.60
C ILE A 75 13.34 -10.26 1.57
N GLY A 76 13.38 -11.51 1.09
CA GLY A 76 13.77 -12.67 1.89
C GLY A 76 15.17 -12.54 2.50
N PHE A 77 16.17 -12.13 1.72
CA PHE A 77 17.54 -11.90 2.21
C PHE A 77 17.60 -10.76 3.23
N PHE A 78 16.93 -9.64 2.95
CA PHE A 78 16.81 -8.54 3.88
C PHE A 78 16.20 -9.00 5.20
N LEU A 79 15.04 -9.67 5.20
CA LEU A 79 14.38 -10.10 6.42
C LEU A 79 15.21 -11.12 7.22
N ARG A 80 15.96 -12.02 6.56
CA ARG A 80 16.93 -12.91 7.23
C ARG A 80 18.01 -12.12 7.96
N SER A 81 18.54 -11.06 7.35
CA SER A 81 19.51 -10.15 8.00
C SER A 81 18.91 -9.41 9.21
N GLN A 82 17.58 -9.26 9.24
CA GLN A 82 16.84 -8.69 10.37
C GLN A 82 16.31 -9.77 11.35
N HIS A 83 16.90 -10.97 11.31
CA HIS A 83 16.61 -12.10 12.20
C HIS A 83 15.15 -12.60 12.19
N TRP A 84 14.44 -12.47 11.06
CA TRP A 84 13.13 -13.09 10.91
C TRP A 84 13.24 -14.61 10.76
N LEU A 85 12.26 -15.33 11.31
CA LEU A 85 12.15 -16.78 11.13
C LEU A 85 11.75 -17.13 9.69
N PRO A 86 12.29 -18.21 9.10
CA PRO A 86 11.98 -18.58 7.72
C PRO A 86 10.49 -18.70 7.40
N GLN A 87 9.69 -19.25 8.32
CA GLN A 87 8.23 -19.36 8.15
C GLN A 87 7.53 -18.00 8.06
N ASP A 88 7.99 -16.99 8.82
CA ASP A 88 7.38 -15.67 8.84
C ASP A 88 7.82 -14.86 7.63
N ILE A 89 9.05 -15.07 7.15
CA ILE A 89 9.53 -14.51 5.87
C ILE A 89 8.64 -15.00 4.72
N ASN A 90 8.38 -16.31 4.65
CA ASN A 90 7.52 -16.88 3.61
C ASN A 90 6.09 -16.33 3.71
N ALA A 91 5.55 -16.21 4.93
CA ALA A 91 4.24 -15.62 5.15
C ALA A 91 4.17 -14.16 4.71
N LEU A 92 5.18 -13.35 5.05
CA LEU A 92 5.25 -11.96 4.63
C LEU A 92 5.30 -11.84 3.11
N ILE A 93 6.18 -12.62 2.46
CA ILE A 93 6.29 -12.66 0.99
C ILE A 93 4.94 -13.01 0.35
N ASN A 94 4.24 -14.01 0.89
CA ASN A 94 2.91 -14.39 0.39
C ASN A 94 1.89 -13.24 0.55
N ILE A 95 1.93 -12.50 1.65
CA ILE A 95 1.06 -11.32 1.86
C ILE A 95 1.35 -10.26 0.81
N VAL A 96 2.60 -9.80 0.72
CA VAL A 96 2.96 -8.67 -0.17
C VAL A 96 2.76 -9.01 -1.64
N THR A 97 2.96 -10.26 -2.04
CA THR A 97 2.78 -10.68 -3.43
C THR A 97 1.30 -10.92 -3.81
N SER A 98 0.38 -10.96 -2.85
CA SER A 98 -1.05 -11.27 -3.09
C SER A 98 -2.04 -10.14 -2.76
N MET A 99 -1.57 -9.03 -2.18
CA MET A 99 -2.45 -7.96 -1.68
C MET A 99 -2.88 -6.91 -2.72
N SER A 100 -2.20 -6.79 -3.86
CA SER A 100 -2.47 -5.70 -4.80
C SER A 100 -3.86 -5.81 -5.45
N TYR A 101 -4.54 -4.67 -5.58
CA TYR A 101 -5.89 -4.57 -6.14
C TYR A 101 -6.02 -5.25 -7.51
N SER A 102 -5.07 -5.01 -8.42
CA SER A 102 -5.13 -5.52 -9.79
C SER A 102 -5.02 -7.04 -9.86
N LYS A 103 -4.28 -7.66 -8.92
CA LYS A 103 -4.17 -9.12 -8.83
C LYS A 103 -5.47 -9.72 -8.34
N LEU A 104 -6.03 -9.16 -7.28
CA LEU A 104 -7.31 -9.58 -6.76
C LEU A 104 -8.37 -9.40 -7.84
N LYS A 105 -8.58 -8.21 -8.41
CA LYS A 105 -9.67 -7.95 -9.38
C LYS A 105 -9.69 -8.92 -10.57
N LYS A 106 -8.53 -9.43 -11.00
CA LYS A 106 -8.45 -10.42 -12.10
C LYS A 106 -9.01 -11.80 -11.72
N SER A 107 -9.06 -12.15 -10.44
CA SER A 107 -9.62 -13.40 -9.93
C SER A 107 -11.11 -13.32 -9.61
N PHE A 108 -11.88 -12.42 -10.25
CA PHE A 108 -13.31 -12.15 -9.96
C PHE A 108 -14.26 -12.63 -11.08
N PRO A 109 -14.62 -13.92 -11.17
CA PRO A 109 -15.68 -14.36 -12.07
C PRO A 109 -17.10 -14.07 -11.57
N SER A 110 -17.30 -13.87 -10.25
CA SER A 110 -18.62 -13.96 -9.59
C SER A 110 -19.14 -12.68 -8.94
N GLY A 111 -18.40 -11.57 -9.02
CA GLY A 111 -18.79 -10.29 -8.40
C GLY A 111 -18.57 -10.21 -6.87
N GLN A 112 -17.93 -11.21 -6.26
CA GLN A 112 -17.48 -11.18 -4.86
C GLN A 112 -15.95 -11.17 -4.77
N ILE A 113 -15.41 -10.45 -3.79
CA ILE A 113 -13.96 -10.42 -3.52
C ILE A 113 -13.55 -11.73 -2.83
N GLU A 114 -12.77 -12.55 -3.53
CA GLU A 114 -12.11 -13.70 -2.93
C GLU A 114 -10.72 -13.29 -2.44
N PHE A 115 -10.53 -13.29 -1.12
CA PHE A 115 -9.25 -13.00 -0.50
C PHE A 115 -8.43 -14.28 -0.33
N PRO A 116 -7.11 -14.25 -0.58
CA PRO A 116 -6.24 -15.37 -0.26
C PRO A 116 -6.26 -15.65 1.25
N ASN A 117 -6.19 -16.93 1.58
CA ASN A 117 -6.10 -17.38 2.97
C ASN A 117 -4.65 -17.37 3.45
N HIS A 118 -4.35 -16.51 4.41
CA HIS A 118 -3.05 -16.36 5.06
C HIS A 118 -3.01 -16.96 6.48
N GLY A 119 -4.00 -17.78 6.84
CA GLY A 119 -4.07 -18.48 8.12
C GLY A 119 -4.02 -17.52 9.31
N LYS A 120 -3.09 -17.75 10.25
CA LYS A 120 -2.91 -16.88 11.42
C LYS A 120 -2.59 -15.42 11.07
N TRP A 121 -2.12 -15.15 9.85
CA TRP A 121 -1.77 -13.82 9.36
C TRP A 121 -2.88 -13.13 8.55
N GLN A 122 -4.09 -13.69 8.50
CA GLN A 122 -5.20 -13.11 7.73
C GLN A 122 -5.50 -11.67 8.14
N ARG A 123 -5.47 -11.38 9.44
CA ARG A 123 -5.67 -10.02 9.95
C ARG A 123 -4.52 -9.11 9.54
N ALA A 124 -3.28 -9.58 9.57
CA ALA A 124 -2.14 -8.82 9.07
C ALA A 124 -2.25 -8.44 7.59
N TYR A 125 -2.67 -9.41 6.76
CA TYR A 125 -2.98 -9.19 5.36
C TYR A 125 -4.03 -8.09 5.16
N HIS A 126 -5.17 -8.16 5.85
CA HIS A 126 -6.23 -7.17 5.69
C HIS A 126 -5.83 -5.78 6.17
N VAL A 127 -5.07 -5.67 7.26
CA VAL A 127 -4.60 -4.36 7.74
C VAL A 127 -3.63 -3.73 6.75
N ALA A 128 -2.61 -4.46 6.29
CA ALA A 128 -1.64 -3.95 5.32
C ALA A 128 -2.33 -3.55 4.00
N ARG A 129 -3.29 -4.36 3.55
CA ARG A 129 -4.08 -4.07 2.36
C ARG A 129 -4.97 -2.85 2.50
N HIS A 130 -5.67 -2.69 3.62
CA HIS A 130 -6.46 -1.48 3.86
C HIS A 130 -5.56 -0.24 3.91
N ALA A 131 -4.40 -0.34 4.55
CA ALA A 131 -3.44 0.75 4.60
C ALA A 131 -2.97 1.21 3.21
N ASP A 132 -2.66 0.27 2.31
CA ASP A 132 -2.27 0.58 0.92
C ASP A 132 -3.43 1.27 0.15
N LEU A 133 -4.65 0.74 0.28
CA LEU A 133 -5.83 1.34 -0.35
C LEU A 133 -6.13 2.75 0.18
N LEU A 134 -5.91 3.01 1.47
CA LEU A 134 -6.08 4.34 2.06
C LEU A 134 -5.10 5.35 1.46
N GLU A 135 -3.84 4.98 1.26
CA GLU A 135 -2.87 5.83 0.56
C GLU A 135 -3.24 6.03 -0.93
N GLY A 136 -4.11 5.18 -1.49
CA GLY A 136 -4.71 5.36 -2.81
C GLY A 136 -5.63 6.58 -2.92
N TYR A 137 -6.10 7.16 -1.81
CA TYR A 137 -6.87 8.41 -1.82
C TYR A 137 -6.00 9.67 -2.02
N ILE A 138 -4.67 9.54 -2.02
CA ILE A 138 -3.77 10.68 -2.24
C ILE A 138 -3.71 10.99 -3.74
N VAL A 139 -4.43 12.03 -4.16
CA VAL A 139 -4.57 12.44 -5.56
C VAL A 139 -3.22 12.71 -6.23
N ALA A 140 -2.31 13.39 -5.51
CA ALA A 140 -0.97 13.69 -5.99
C ALA A 140 -0.22 12.43 -6.47
N ARG A 141 -0.33 11.31 -5.73
CA ARG A 141 0.29 10.04 -6.13
C ARG A 141 -0.24 9.52 -7.46
N CYS A 142 -1.56 9.62 -7.66
CA CYS A 142 -2.18 9.19 -8.91
C CYS A 142 -1.72 10.05 -10.10
N VAL A 143 -1.63 11.37 -9.91
CA VAL A 143 -1.17 12.29 -10.95
C VAL A 143 0.30 12.02 -11.29
N MET A 144 1.17 11.89 -10.29
CA MET A 144 2.60 11.58 -10.48
C MET A 144 2.80 10.25 -11.19
N TYR A 145 2.05 9.22 -10.80
CA TYR A 145 2.10 7.92 -11.48
C TYR A 145 1.66 8.01 -12.94
N ASN A 146 0.59 8.77 -13.22
CA ASN A 146 0.12 9.01 -14.58
C ASN A 146 1.17 9.76 -15.41
N GLN A 147 1.85 10.75 -14.84
CA GLN A 147 2.95 11.50 -15.48
C GLN A 147 4.15 10.59 -15.79
N HIS A 148 4.49 9.69 -14.87
CA HIS A 148 5.55 8.71 -15.08
C HIS A 148 5.23 7.75 -16.23
N LEU A 149 3.99 7.25 -16.30
CA LEU A 149 3.58 6.30 -17.33
C LEU A 149 3.37 6.93 -18.72
N PHE A 150 2.95 8.19 -18.77
CA PHE A 150 2.57 8.87 -20.01
C PHE A 150 3.21 10.27 -20.09
N PRO A 151 4.55 10.38 -20.13
CA PRO A 151 5.25 11.65 -20.07
C PRO A 151 4.94 12.59 -21.26
N GLU A 152 4.36 12.08 -22.33
CA GLU A 152 3.92 12.83 -23.51
C GLU A 152 2.57 13.53 -23.34
N LYS A 153 1.78 13.18 -22.31
CA LYS A 153 0.46 13.76 -22.09
C LYS A 153 0.52 15.15 -21.47
N THR A 154 -0.55 15.89 -21.69
CA THR A 154 -0.73 17.21 -21.09
C THR A 154 -1.13 17.12 -19.62
N ASP A 155 -0.91 18.19 -18.86
CA ASP A 155 -1.36 18.29 -17.47
C ASP A 155 -2.88 18.05 -17.34
N ASP A 156 -3.68 18.65 -18.23
CA ASP A 156 -5.14 18.44 -18.28
C ASP A 156 -5.52 16.96 -18.42
N GLU A 157 -4.84 16.22 -19.30
CA GLU A 157 -5.08 14.79 -19.47
C GLU A 157 -4.70 13.98 -18.24
N HIS A 158 -3.63 14.34 -17.53
CA HIS A 158 -3.24 13.66 -16.30
C HIS A 158 -4.27 13.86 -15.18
N TRP A 159 -4.78 15.08 -15.02
CA TRP A 159 -5.84 15.40 -14.06
C TRP A 159 -7.16 14.75 -14.42
N GLN A 160 -7.52 14.71 -15.71
CA GLN A 160 -8.71 14.01 -16.18
C GLN A 160 -8.62 12.51 -15.84
N ARG A 161 -7.49 11.85 -16.18
CA ARG A 161 -7.28 10.43 -15.87
C ARG A 161 -7.30 10.15 -14.37
N ALA A 162 -6.74 11.04 -13.56
CA ALA A 162 -6.82 10.93 -12.10
C ALA A 162 -8.29 11.01 -11.63
N SER A 163 -9.06 11.97 -12.15
CA SER A 163 -10.48 12.12 -11.81
C SER A 163 -11.30 10.87 -12.20
N GLU A 164 -11.07 10.34 -13.39
CA GLU A 164 -11.69 9.09 -13.88
C GLU A 164 -11.36 7.92 -12.95
N LEU A 165 -10.07 7.69 -12.65
CA LEU A 165 -9.64 6.61 -11.77
C LEU A 165 -10.23 6.73 -10.36
N PHE A 166 -10.33 7.94 -9.82
CA PHE A 166 -10.94 8.16 -8.51
C PHE A 166 -12.42 7.80 -8.52
N SER A 167 -13.16 8.27 -9.53
CA SER A 167 -14.59 8.01 -9.66
C SER A 167 -14.93 6.53 -9.90
N GLU A 168 -14.14 5.83 -10.71
CA GLU A 168 -14.41 4.44 -11.12
C GLU A 168 -13.90 3.41 -10.12
N ARG A 169 -13.01 3.81 -9.20
CA ARG A 169 -12.30 2.86 -8.35
C ARG A 169 -12.05 3.33 -6.93
N VAL A 170 -11.40 4.47 -6.73
CA VAL A 170 -10.95 4.85 -5.37
C VAL A 170 -12.15 5.12 -4.47
N PHE A 171 -13.13 5.89 -4.96
CA PHE A 171 -14.35 6.20 -4.22
C PHE A 171 -15.31 5.01 -4.08
N THR A 172 -15.10 3.93 -4.84
CA THR A 172 -15.91 2.71 -4.72
C THR A 172 -15.31 1.70 -3.72
N TYR A 173 -14.12 1.94 -3.16
CA TYR A 173 -13.46 0.97 -2.29
C TYR A 173 -14.30 0.49 -1.11
N ILE A 174 -15.08 1.38 -0.48
CA ILE A 174 -15.96 0.98 0.63
C ILE A 174 -17.17 0.22 0.10
N SER A 175 -17.88 0.76 -0.91
CA SER A 175 -19.11 0.16 -1.44
C SER A 175 -18.87 -1.21 -2.08
N ASP A 176 -17.71 -1.40 -2.70
CA ASP A 176 -17.31 -2.66 -3.33
C ASP A 176 -16.76 -3.68 -2.32
N GLY A 177 -16.65 -3.31 -1.04
CA GLY A 177 -16.15 -4.19 0.02
C GLY A 177 -14.62 -4.34 0.06
N TRP A 178 -13.87 -3.49 -0.64
CA TRP A 178 -12.41 -3.48 -0.59
C TRP A 178 -11.87 -2.88 0.71
N ILE A 179 -12.59 -1.96 1.35
CA ILE A 179 -12.28 -1.44 2.68
C ILE A 179 -13.45 -1.75 3.61
N PHE A 180 -13.21 -2.56 4.65
CA PHE A 180 -14.28 -3.03 5.53
C PHE A 180 -13.96 -2.98 7.03
N LEU A 181 -12.71 -2.73 7.44
CA LEU A 181 -12.41 -2.53 8.86
C LEU A 181 -13.01 -1.19 9.34
N PRO A 182 -13.72 -1.13 10.49
CA PRO A 182 -14.39 0.10 10.94
C PRO A 182 -13.48 1.33 11.00
N THR A 183 -12.27 1.18 11.54
CA THR A 183 -11.28 2.27 11.61
C THR A 183 -10.80 2.69 10.23
N ALA A 184 -10.60 1.74 9.32
CA ALA A 184 -10.19 2.06 7.94
C ALA A 184 -11.31 2.78 7.19
N ILE A 185 -12.58 2.43 7.41
CA ILE A 185 -13.74 3.16 6.85
C ILE A 185 -13.74 4.61 7.32
N ASN A 186 -13.56 4.86 8.61
CA ASN A 186 -13.52 6.22 9.17
C ASN A 186 -12.38 7.07 8.58
N ILE A 187 -11.20 6.47 8.41
CA ILE A 187 -10.06 7.14 7.76
C ILE A 187 -10.40 7.44 6.29
N ALA A 188 -10.91 6.45 5.55
CA ALA A 188 -11.29 6.59 4.15
C ALA A 188 -12.30 7.72 3.92
N THR A 189 -13.34 7.85 4.76
CA THR A 189 -14.31 8.95 4.66
C THR A 189 -13.66 10.32 4.78
N SER A 190 -12.68 10.47 5.67
CA SER A 190 -11.94 11.73 5.83
C SER A 190 -11.03 12.00 4.61
N LEU A 191 -10.37 10.97 4.10
CA LEU A 191 -9.50 11.06 2.93
C LEU A 191 -10.29 11.33 1.64
N GLU A 192 -11.52 10.82 1.52
CA GLU A 192 -12.41 11.09 0.40
C GLU A 192 -12.73 12.58 0.26
N GLN A 193 -13.03 13.26 1.37
CA GLN A 193 -13.29 14.70 1.37
C GLN A 193 -12.06 15.50 0.92
N GLU A 194 -10.87 15.13 1.40
CA GLU A 194 -9.62 15.76 0.96
C GLU A 194 -9.32 15.46 -0.51
N ALA A 195 -9.56 14.23 -0.98
CA ALA A 195 -9.37 13.86 -2.38
C ALA A 195 -10.30 14.65 -3.32
N LEU A 196 -11.58 14.80 -2.96
CA LEU A 196 -12.54 15.62 -3.71
C LEU A 196 -12.08 17.08 -3.81
N LYS A 197 -11.58 17.64 -2.70
CA LYS A 197 -11.00 18.98 -2.68
C LYS A 197 -9.77 19.08 -3.59
N CYS A 198 -8.83 18.14 -3.46
CA CYS A 198 -7.60 18.12 -4.27
C CYS A 198 -7.88 17.97 -5.76
N LEU A 199 -8.83 17.12 -6.17
CA LEU A 199 -9.25 16.98 -7.57
C LEU A 199 -9.85 18.28 -8.11
N LYS A 200 -10.72 18.94 -7.32
CA LYS A 200 -11.35 20.21 -7.71
C LYS A 200 -10.33 21.34 -7.84
N GLU A 201 -9.39 21.43 -6.91
CA GLU A 201 -8.39 22.49 -6.83
C GLU A 201 -7.13 22.19 -7.66
N ARG A 202 -7.03 20.99 -8.25
CA ARG A 202 -5.81 20.46 -8.87
C ARG A 202 -4.59 20.55 -7.94
N SER A 203 -4.81 20.19 -6.68
CA SER A 203 -3.79 20.28 -5.63
C SER A 203 -2.93 19.02 -5.59
N MET A 204 -1.61 19.20 -5.66
CA MET A 204 -0.60 18.15 -5.45
C MET A 204 -0.29 17.94 -3.96
N ASN A 205 -1.27 18.19 -3.07
CA ASN A 205 -1.08 17.98 -1.65
C ASN A 205 -0.75 16.52 -1.35
N TRP A 206 0.45 16.28 -0.86
CA TRP A 206 0.90 14.99 -0.35
C TRP A 206 1.63 15.22 0.97
N PRO A 207 0.91 15.11 2.10
CA PRO A 207 1.50 15.30 3.42
C PRO A 207 2.68 14.37 3.67
N GLU A 208 3.71 14.86 4.37
CA GLU A 208 4.81 14.02 4.81
C GLU A 208 4.32 13.03 5.89
N PRO A 209 4.54 11.72 5.74
CA PRO A 209 4.17 10.75 6.76
C PRO A 209 4.97 10.97 8.05
N VAL A 210 4.27 11.14 9.15
CA VAL A 210 4.89 11.26 10.48
C VAL A 210 4.91 9.89 11.14
N ILE A 211 6.05 9.21 11.05
CA ILE A 211 6.29 7.97 11.81
C ILE A 211 6.76 8.37 13.20
N ASN A 212 5.82 8.60 14.11
CA ASN A 212 6.15 8.66 15.53
C ASN A 212 6.76 7.31 15.94
N GLU A 213 7.79 7.33 16.80
CA GLU A 213 8.51 6.13 17.24
C GLU A 213 7.54 4.98 17.51
N ILE A 214 7.54 4.01 16.60
CA ILE A 214 6.85 2.74 16.80
C ILE A 214 7.64 2.09 17.93
N LYS A 215 7.07 2.12 19.13
CA LYS A 215 7.69 1.49 20.30
C LYS A 215 7.99 0.04 19.94
N ASN A 216 9.28 -0.28 19.93
CA ASN A 216 9.80 -1.64 19.80
C ASN A 216 9.27 -2.53 20.93
#